data_AF-A0A498G6J5-F1
#
_entry.id   AF-A0A498G6J5-F1
#
_cell.length_a   1.000
_cell.length_b   1.000
_cell.length_c   1.000
_cell.angle_alpha   90.00
_cell.angle_beta   90.00
_cell.angle_gamma   90.00
#
_symmetry.space_group_name_H-M   'P 1'
#
loop_
_entity.id
_entity.type
_entity.pdbx_description
1 polymer ?
#
loop_
_entity_poly.entity_id
_entity_poly.type
_entity_poly.pdbx_seq_one_letter_code
_entity_poly.pdbx_strand_id
1 'polypeptide(L)'
;MITRYNSPQDAVPHEENLLILTKSGGCYGQDFTDIVQEIRDGIHGDKLLIQEYFHSLDNLVDRDKLIQNSVWIIHWQECLENEPYPHLKHYLETRSYPNEGEVILCVNGSDKAETVGSRYPRVSVAPSKEYLVAYALGHLNTANPACSGGTKKVIEWNNEVCDELGVP
;
A
#
# COMPACT_ATOMS: atom_id res chain seq x y z
N MET A 1 -6.58 -4.87 16.25
CA MET A 1 -7.94 -5.26 15.84
C MET A 1 -8.58 -4.00 15.33
N ILE A 2 -8.94 -3.97 14.04
CA ILE A 2 -9.57 -2.79 13.42
C ILE A 2 -11.01 -2.65 13.93
N THR A 3 -11.49 -1.41 14.06
CA THR A 3 -12.85 -1.07 14.48
C THR A 3 -13.42 -0.04 13.53
N ARG A 4 -14.73 -0.13 13.28
CA ARG A 4 -15.45 0.76 12.37
C ARG A 4 -15.42 2.21 12.85
N TYR A 5 -15.14 3.14 11.94
CA TYR A 5 -15.18 4.58 12.23
C TYR A 5 -16.58 5.14 12.06
N ASN A 6 -17.11 5.73 13.14
CA ASN A 6 -18.47 6.26 13.21
C ASN A 6 -18.50 7.79 13.17
N SER A 7 -17.35 8.44 13.34
CA SER A 7 -17.21 9.88 13.42
C SER A 7 -15.87 10.37 12.87
N PRO A 8 -15.77 11.65 12.44
CA PRO A 8 -14.50 12.26 12.03
C PRO A 8 -13.38 12.19 13.07
N GLN A 9 -13.73 12.14 14.36
CA GLN A 9 -12.77 12.07 15.46
C GLN A 9 -12.05 10.72 15.51
N ASP A 10 -12.66 9.65 15.00
CA ASP A 10 -12.06 8.31 14.97
C ASP A 10 -10.90 8.22 13.97
N ALA A 11 -10.83 9.16 13.03
CA ALA A 11 -9.86 9.20 11.94
C ALA A 11 -8.69 10.19 12.18
N VAL A 12 -8.56 10.79 13.38
CA VAL A 12 -7.51 11.80 13.67
C VAL A 12 -6.92 11.66 15.09
N PRO A 13 -5.59 11.50 15.26
CA PRO A 13 -4.59 11.28 14.21
C PRO A 13 -4.79 9.92 13.54
N HIS A 14 -4.50 9.84 12.25
CA HIS A 14 -4.55 8.57 11.52
C HIS A 14 -3.16 7.93 11.49
N GLU A 15 -3.08 6.65 11.84
CA GLU A 15 -1.86 5.85 11.68
C GLU A 15 -2.04 4.92 10.48
N GLU A 16 -1.11 5.00 9.54
CA GLU A 16 -1.11 4.18 8.32
C GLU A 16 0.15 3.32 8.29
N ASN A 17 -0.01 2.05 7.94
CA ASN A 17 1.10 1.13 7.74
C ASN A 17 1.35 0.97 6.24
N LEU A 18 2.58 1.22 5.80
CA LEU A 18 3.02 0.84 4.47
C LEU A 18 3.40 -0.64 4.51
N LEU A 19 2.56 -1.48 3.91
CA LEU A 19 2.82 -2.90 3.79
C LEU A 19 3.90 -3.13 2.74
N ILE A 20 5.10 -3.55 3.17
CA ILE A 20 6.23 -3.77 2.28
C ILE A 20 6.46 -5.26 2.11
N LEU A 21 6.37 -5.73 0.86
CA LEU A 21 6.58 -7.12 0.47
C LEU A 21 7.86 -7.22 -0.36
N THR A 22 8.89 -7.81 0.25
CA THR A 22 10.23 -7.95 -0.32
C THR A 22 11.01 -9.05 0.42
N LYS A 23 11.99 -9.68 -0.23
CA LYS A 23 12.96 -10.58 0.41
C LYS A 23 14.23 -9.85 0.82
N SER A 24 14.68 -8.91 -0.01
CA SER A 24 15.97 -8.23 0.18
C SER A 24 15.91 -7.00 1.08
N GLY A 25 14.72 -6.45 1.31
CA GLY A 25 14.55 -5.20 2.07
C GLY A 25 14.78 -3.93 1.24
N GLY A 26 15.12 -4.06 -0.05
CA GLY A 26 15.37 -2.91 -0.92
C GLY A 26 14.80 -3.07 -2.33
N CYS A 27 14.81 -1.96 -3.07
CA CYS A 27 14.47 -1.89 -4.50
C CYS A 27 15.18 -0.68 -5.14
N TYR A 28 15.39 -0.70 -6.46
CA TYR A 28 16.10 0.37 -7.18
C TYR A 28 17.51 0.69 -6.65
N GLY A 29 18.16 -0.28 -5.99
CA GLY A 29 19.46 -0.08 -5.35
C GLY A 29 19.41 0.75 -4.06
N GLN A 30 18.24 0.92 -3.45
CA GLN A 30 18.04 1.61 -2.17
C GLN A 30 17.24 0.73 -1.20
N ASP A 31 17.46 0.92 0.09
CA ASP A 31 16.68 0.25 1.12
C ASP A 31 15.27 0.86 1.21
N PHE A 32 14.26 0.03 1.43
CA PHE A 32 12.89 0.53 1.54
C PHE A 32 12.72 1.50 2.71
N THR A 33 13.46 1.33 3.80
CA THR A 33 13.42 2.26 4.93
C THR A 33 13.82 3.68 4.51
N ASP A 34 14.83 3.83 3.64
CA ASP A 34 15.23 5.15 3.11
C ASP A 34 14.14 5.71 2.18
N ILE A 35 13.57 4.87 1.31
CA ILE A 35 12.47 5.27 0.42
C ILE A 35 11.23 5.71 1.23
N VAL A 36 10.90 4.97 2.29
CA VAL A 36 9.80 5.30 3.19
C VAL A 36 10.08 6.60 3.94
N GLN A 37 11.34 6.88 4.29
CA GLN A 37 11.69 8.17 4.86
C GLN A 37 11.41 9.31 3.89
N GLU A 38 11.74 9.16 2.60
CA GLU A 38 11.38 10.16 1.57
C GLU A 38 9.85 10.34 1.45
N ILE A 39 9.07 9.26 1.58
CA ILE A 39 7.61 9.33 1.62
C ILE A 39 7.13 10.08 2.87
N ARG A 40 7.69 9.80 4.04
CA ARG A 40 7.36 10.50 5.30
C ARG A 40 7.62 12.00 5.19
N ASP A 41 8.77 12.38 4.64
CA ASP A 41 9.18 13.78 4.49
C ASP A 41 8.27 14.56 3.52
N GLY A 42 7.55 13.87 2.64
CA GLY A 42 6.58 14.48 1.71
C GLY A 42 5.13 14.54 2.22
N ILE A 43 4.83 14.07 3.43
CA ILE A 43 3.47 14.14 4.00
C ILE A 43 3.13 15.56 4.44
N HIS A 44 1.91 15.99 4.16
CA HIS A 44 1.41 17.32 4.55
C HIS A 44 0.92 17.35 6.01
N GLY A 45 1.49 18.23 6.84
CA GLY A 45 1.04 18.40 8.22
C GLY A 45 1.37 17.20 9.11
N ASP A 46 0.68 17.09 10.25
CA ASP A 46 1.03 16.19 11.37
C ASP A 46 -0.10 15.22 11.77
N LYS A 47 -1.16 15.14 10.95
CA LYS A 47 -2.36 14.32 11.25
C LYS A 47 -2.31 12.90 10.69
N LEU A 48 -1.27 12.57 9.93
CA LEU A 48 -1.04 11.25 9.35
C LEU A 48 0.34 10.77 9.79
N LEU A 49 0.38 9.65 10.48
CA LEU A 49 1.59 9.00 10.95
C LEU A 49 1.83 7.75 10.09
N ILE A 50 3.02 7.64 9.50
CA ILE A 50 3.37 6.54 8.61
C ILE A 50 4.36 5.60 9.29
N GLN A 51 3.97 4.34 9.41
CA GLN A 51 4.82 3.25 9.88
C GLN A 51 5.15 2.31 8.73
N GLU A 52 6.36 1.75 8.73
CA GLU A 52 6.71 0.70 7.77
C GLU A 52 6.37 -0.66 8.36
N TYR A 53 5.79 -1.54 7.55
CA TYR A 53 5.44 -2.88 7.96
C TYR A 53 5.96 -3.90 6.96
N PHE A 54 7.17 -4.41 7.23
CA PHE A 54 7.74 -5.52 6.48
C PHE A 54 7.02 -6.81 6.84
N HIS A 55 6.18 -7.28 5.94
CA HIS A 55 5.42 -8.49 6.16
C HIS A 55 6.17 -9.70 5.61
N SER A 56 6.23 -10.77 6.40
CA SER A 56 6.84 -12.01 5.94
C SER A 56 6.06 -12.58 4.76
N LEU A 57 6.77 -12.90 3.68
CA LEU A 57 6.18 -13.48 2.48
C LEU A 57 5.59 -14.88 2.74
N ASP A 58 6.03 -15.57 3.79
CA ASP A 58 5.45 -16.87 4.20
C ASP A 58 4.01 -16.74 4.73
N ASN A 59 3.62 -15.53 5.16
CA ASN A 59 2.30 -15.25 5.73
C ASN A 59 1.30 -14.67 4.73
N LEU A 60 1.63 -14.66 3.43
CA LEU A 60 0.76 -14.13 2.37
C LEU A 60 -0.55 -14.91 2.19
N VAL A 61 -0.76 -16.01 2.91
CA VAL A 61 -2.04 -16.72 2.98
C VAL A 61 -3.09 -15.97 3.79
N ASP A 62 -2.66 -15.07 4.68
CA ASP A 62 -3.52 -14.33 5.61
C ASP A 62 -3.96 -12.99 5.00
N ARG A 63 -4.87 -13.08 4.03
CA ARG A 63 -5.45 -11.91 3.34
C ARG A 63 -5.93 -10.84 4.32
N ASP A 64 -6.61 -11.26 5.39
CA ASP A 64 -7.26 -10.38 6.35
C ASP A 64 -6.26 -9.45 7.05
N LYS A 65 -5.02 -9.91 7.26
CA LYS A 65 -3.93 -9.05 7.74
C LYS A 65 -3.42 -8.07 6.70
N LEU A 66 -3.39 -8.46 5.42
CA LEU A 66 -2.87 -7.60 4.36
C LEU A 66 -3.81 -6.43 4.07
N ILE A 67 -5.12 -6.69 3.98
CA ILE A 67 -6.12 -5.67 3.61
C ILE A 67 -6.29 -4.55 4.65
N GLN A 68 -5.78 -4.75 5.87
CA GLN A 68 -5.73 -3.73 6.92
C GLN A 68 -4.67 -2.64 6.69
N ASN A 69 -3.94 -2.68 5.57
CA ASN A 69 -2.97 -1.66 5.17
C ASN A 69 -3.47 -1.00 3.89
N SER A 70 -3.62 0.32 3.85
CA SER A 70 -4.14 1.01 2.66
C SER A 70 -3.10 1.05 1.55
N VAL A 71 -1.81 1.04 1.86
CA VAL A 71 -0.73 1.08 0.86
C VAL A 71 0.08 -0.21 0.86
N TRP A 72 0.16 -0.88 -0.29
CA TRP A 72 0.95 -2.09 -0.49
C TRP A 72 2.11 -1.78 -1.44
N ILE A 73 3.34 -1.90 -0.98
CA ILE A 73 4.56 -1.70 -1.75
C ILE A 73 5.19 -3.08 -1.99
N ILE A 74 5.20 -3.53 -3.24
CA ILE A 74 5.58 -4.91 -3.58
C ILE A 74 6.78 -4.89 -4.52
N HIS A 75 7.88 -5.52 -4.12
CA HIS A 75 9.00 -5.76 -5.01
C HIS A 75 8.64 -6.87 -6.02
N TRP A 76 8.23 -6.47 -7.22
CA TRP A 76 7.62 -7.37 -8.20
C TRP A 76 8.57 -8.49 -8.64
N GLN A 77 9.84 -8.16 -8.89
CA GLN A 77 10.86 -9.13 -9.28
C GLN A 77 10.99 -10.26 -8.24
N GLU A 78 10.99 -9.92 -6.94
CA GLU A 78 11.18 -10.92 -5.88
C GLU A 78 9.90 -11.67 -5.52
N CYS A 79 8.74 -11.01 -5.58
CA CYS A 79 7.48 -11.57 -5.10
C CYS A 79 6.63 -12.24 -6.19
N LEU A 80 6.85 -11.90 -7.47
CA LEU A 80 5.95 -12.29 -8.56
C LEU A 80 6.68 -12.81 -9.80
N GLU A 81 7.91 -12.36 -10.08
CA GLU A 81 8.72 -12.84 -11.22
C GLU A 81 9.59 -14.05 -10.85
N ASN A 82 10.56 -13.85 -9.95
CA ASN A 82 11.59 -14.84 -9.64
C ASN A 82 11.06 -15.97 -8.75
N GLU A 83 10.22 -15.61 -7.78
CA GLU A 83 9.58 -16.56 -6.88
C GLU A 83 8.10 -16.20 -6.73
N PRO A 84 7.24 -16.76 -7.58
CA PRO A 84 5.84 -16.34 -7.64
C PRO A 84 5.10 -16.87 -6.41
N TYR A 85 4.72 -15.97 -5.50
CA TYR A 85 3.83 -16.29 -4.38
C TYR A 85 2.39 -16.42 -4.89
N PRO A 86 1.81 -17.64 -4.95
CA PRO A 86 0.53 -17.87 -5.65
C PRO A 86 -0.64 -17.10 -5.04
N HIS A 87 -0.67 -16.94 -3.70
CA HIS A 87 -1.71 -16.20 -3.00
C HIS A 87 -1.65 -14.70 -3.31
N LEU A 88 -0.47 -14.09 -3.28
CA LEU A 88 -0.31 -12.70 -3.66
C LEU A 88 -0.69 -12.47 -5.12
N LYS A 89 -0.22 -13.35 -6.02
CA LYS A 89 -0.63 -13.31 -7.43
C LYS A 89 -2.15 -13.40 -7.56
N HIS A 90 -2.78 -14.32 -6.84
CA HIS A 90 -4.24 -14.47 -6.84
C HIS A 90 -4.93 -13.18 -6.39
N TYR A 91 -4.53 -12.60 -5.25
CA TYR A 91 -5.14 -11.36 -4.75
C TYR A 91 -5.01 -10.19 -5.74
N LEU A 92 -3.88 -10.08 -6.43
CA LEU A 92 -3.68 -9.06 -7.47
C LEU A 92 -4.56 -9.30 -8.70
N GLU A 93 -4.69 -10.55 -9.14
CA GLU A 93 -5.49 -10.93 -10.31
C GLU A 93 -7.01 -10.84 -10.04
N THR A 94 -7.46 -11.20 -8.83
CA THR A 94 -8.87 -11.13 -8.42
C THR A 94 -9.26 -9.82 -7.77
N ARG A 95 -8.31 -8.91 -7.55
CA ARG A 95 -8.50 -7.62 -6.87
C ARG A 95 -9.07 -7.79 -5.47
N SER A 96 -8.51 -8.74 -4.73
CA SER A 96 -8.95 -9.05 -3.37
C SER A 96 -8.26 -8.15 -2.33
N TYR A 97 -8.23 -6.84 -2.59
CA TYR A 97 -7.72 -5.77 -1.73
C TYR A 97 -8.69 -4.58 -1.77
N PRO A 98 -8.72 -3.70 -0.75
CA PRO A 98 -9.69 -2.60 -0.66
C PRO A 98 -9.61 -1.67 -1.87
N ASN A 99 -10.76 -1.20 -2.37
CA ASN A 99 -10.83 -0.26 -3.49
C ASN A 99 -10.25 1.10 -3.13
N GLU A 100 -10.38 1.51 -1.86
CA GLU A 100 -9.78 2.73 -1.34
C GLU A 100 -8.29 2.54 -0.96
N GLY A 101 -7.69 1.38 -1.25
CA GLY A 101 -6.26 1.13 -1.10
C GLY A 101 -5.45 1.43 -2.37
N GLU A 102 -4.15 1.60 -2.20
CA GLU A 102 -3.16 1.78 -3.26
C GLU A 102 -2.17 0.61 -3.26
N VAL A 103 -2.13 -0.13 -4.36
CA VAL A 103 -1.13 -1.20 -4.56
C VAL A 103 -0.11 -0.72 -5.58
N ILE A 104 1.16 -0.77 -5.19
CA ILE A 104 2.29 -0.28 -6.00
C ILE A 104 3.26 -1.44 -6.24
N LEU A 105 3.38 -1.85 -7.50
CA LEU A 105 4.39 -2.81 -7.95
C LEU A 105 5.67 -2.08 -8.31
N CYS A 106 6.73 -2.35 -7.56
CA CYS A 106 8.06 -1.85 -7.82
C CYS A 106 8.73 -2.73 -8.87
N VAL A 107 8.96 -2.19 -10.06
CA VAL A 107 9.50 -2.91 -11.22
C VAL A 107 10.75 -2.21 -11.71
N ASN A 108 11.91 -2.86 -11.57
CA ASN A 108 13.14 -2.38 -12.20
C ASN A 108 13.03 -2.44 -13.74
N GLY A 109 13.00 -1.27 -14.39
CA GLY A 109 13.09 -1.09 -15.85
C GLY A 109 11.76 -0.77 -16.55
N SER A 110 11.77 0.23 -17.45
CA SER A 110 10.59 0.76 -18.16
C SER A 110 9.85 -0.27 -19.00
N ASP A 111 10.59 -1.09 -19.75
CA ASP A 111 10.00 -2.03 -20.71
C ASP A 111 9.23 -3.15 -19.99
N LYS A 112 9.73 -3.55 -18.81
CA LYS A 112 9.02 -4.48 -17.93
C LYS A 112 7.80 -3.83 -17.31
N ALA A 113 7.89 -2.57 -16.91
CA ALA A 113 6.78 -1.85 -16.27
C ALA A 113 5.52 -1.79 -17.16
N GLU A 114 5.67 -1.58 -18.47
CA GLU A 114 4.52 -1.58 -19.40
C GLU A 114 3.85 -2.97 -19.48
N THR A 115 4.66 -4.03 -19.56
CA THR A 115 4.16 -5.41 -19.58
C THR A 115 3.44 -5.76 -18.28
N VAL A 116 4.01 -5.38 -17.13
CA VAL A 116 3.41 -5.60 -15.81
C VAL A 116 2.12 -4.79 -15.65
N GLY A 117 2.11 -3.52 -16.08
CA GLY A 117 0.92 -2.66 -16.02
C GLY A 117 -0.22 -3.19 -16.88
N SER A 118 0.08 -3.73 -18.07
CA SER A 118 -0.92 -4.38 -18.91
C SER A 118 -1.53 -5.63 -18.25
N ARG A 119 -0.73 -6.35 -17.46
CA ARG A 119 -1.17 -7.53 -16.71
C ARG A 119 -2.00 -7.16 -15.47
N TYR A 120 -1.66 -6.05 -14.81
CA TYR A 120 -2.32 -5.58 -13.59
C TYR A 120 -2.87 -4.15 -13.76
N PRO A 121 -3.93 -3.95 -14.56
CA PRO A 121 -4.37 -2.62 -15.02
C PRO A 121 -4.99 -1.71 -13.94
N ARG A 122 -5.10 -2.17 -12.70
CA ARG A 122 -5.62 -1.40 -11.55
C ARG A 122 -4.61 -1.30 -10.40
N VAL A 123 -3.35 -1.50 -10.73
CA VAL A 123 -2.25 -1.47 -9.79
C VAL A 123 -1.26 -0.46 -10.34
N SER A 124 -0.77 0.43 -9.50
CA SER A 124 0.27 1.37 -9.90
C SER A 124 1.55 0.60 -10.12
N VAL A 125 2.22 0.84 -11.25
CA VAL A 125 3.50 0.21 -11.57
C VAL A 125 4.56 1.30 -11.53
N ALA A 126 5.45 1.22 -10.54
CA ALA A 126 6.56 2.13 -10.39
C ALA A 126 7.79 1.57 -11.12
N PRO A 127 8.26 2.19 -12.22
CA PRO A 127 9.50 1.78 -12.89
C PRO A 127 10.77 2.27 -12.18
N SER A 128 10.63 3.20 -11.23
CA SER A 128 11.73 3.81 -10.47
C SER A 128 11.26 4.24 -9.08
N LYS A 129 12.23 4.63 -8.24
CA LYS A 129 11.96 5.18 -6.90
C LYS A 129 11.07 6.41 -6.95
N GLU A 130 11.33 7.34 -7.87
CA GLU A 130 10.59 8.60 -7.97
C GLU A 130 9.11 8.35 -8.22
N TYR A 131 8.78 7.36 -9.05
CA TYR A 131 7.40 6.95 -9.28
C TYR A 131 6.78 6.30 -8.05
N LEU A 132 7.50 5.42 -7.35
CA LEU A 132 7.03 4.82 -6.11
C LEU A 132 6.68 5.89 -5.07
N VAL A 133 7.60 6.83 -4.83
CA VAL A 133 7.41 7.94 -3.89
C VAL A 133 6.22 8.79 -4.33
N ALA A 134 6.12 9.14 -5.62
CA ALA A 134 5.01 9.95 -6.13
C ALA A 134 3.64 9.27 -5.97
N TYR A 135 3.53 7.97 -6.25
CA TYR A 135 2.28 7.23 -6.08
C TYR A 135 1.88 7.10 -4.61
N ALA A 136 2.82 6.72 -3.74
CA ALA A 136 2.56 6.63 -2.31
C ALA A 136 2.15 7.99 -1.74
N LEU A 137 2.89 9.07 -2.05
CA LEU A 137 2.54 10.42 -1.61
C LEU A 137 1.19 10.90 -2.14
N GLY A 138 0.88 10.61 -3.41
CA GLY A 138 -0.39 10.97 -4.02
C GLY A 138 -1.57 10.35 -3.28
N HIS A 139 -1.48 9.05 -2.97
CA HIS A 139 -2.48 8.36 -2.15
C HIS A 139 -2.53 8.92 -0.73
N LEU A 140 -1.41 8.93 -0.01
CA LEU A 140 -1.35 9.30 1.41
C LEU A 140 -1.79 10.73 1.64
N ASN A 141 -1.37 11.70 0.81
CA ASN A 141 -1.81 13.09 0.95
C ASN A 141 -3.27 13.31 0.53
N THR A 142 -3.84 12.44 -0.31
CA THR A 142 -5.29 12.43 -0.57
C THR A 142 -6.07 11.89 0.63
N ALA A 143 -5.55 10.84 1.26
CA ALA A 143 -6.11 10.21 2.46
C ALA A 143 -5.63 10.87 3.77
N ASN A 144 -5.03 12.06 3.72
CA ASN A 144 -4.48 12.72 4.90
C ASN A 144 -5.55 13.61 5.57
N PRO A 145 -5.88 13.41 6.87
CA PRO A 145 -6.84 14.27 7.56
C PRO A 145 -6.44 15.75 7.69
N ALA A 146 -5.20 16.13 7.39
CA ALA A 146 -4.77 17.52 7.24
C ALA A 146 -5.21 18.15 5.90
N CYS A 147 -5.52 17.32 4.89
CA CYS A 147 -5.95 17.73 3.57
C CYS A 147 -7.49 17.75 3.44
N SER A 148 -7.99 18.55 2.49
CA SER A 148 -9.43 18.61 2.20
C SER A 148 -9.95 17.25 1.74
N GLY A 149 -10.93 16.69 2.46
CA GLY A 149 -11.54 15.41 2.15
C GLY A 149 -10.79 14.17 2.67
N GLY A 150 -9.58 14.31 3.22
CA GLY A 150 -8.80 13.15 3.65
C GLY A 150 -9.40 12.39 4.82
N THR A 151 -10.02 13.07 5.79
CA THR A 151 -10.78 12.40 6.86
C THR A 151 -11.89 11.50 6.32
N LYS A 152 -12.58 11.93 5.25
CA LYS A 152 -13.63 11.12 4.62
C LYS A 152 -13.03 9.87 3.98
N LYS A 153 -11.88 10.01 3.31
CA LYS A 153 -11.15 8.90 2.67
C LYS A 153 -10.69 7.86 3.68
N VAL A 154 -10.14 8.27 4.82
CA VAL A 154 -9.76 7.37 5.92
C VAL A 154 -10.96 6.57 6.44
N ILE A 155 -12.10 7.23 6.63
CA ILE A 155 -13.34 6.56 7.08
C ILE A 155 -13.85 5.59 6.02
N GLU A 156 -13.86 5.98 4.74
CA GLU A 156 -14.27 5.12 3.62
C GLU A 156 -13.43 3.85 3.57
N TRP A 157 -12.10 3.99 3.63
CA TRP A 157 -11.18 2.85 3.66
C TRP A 157 -11.37 1.96 4.90
N ASN A 158 -11.39 2.53 6.11
CA ASN A 158 -11.53 1.76 7.35
C ASN A 158 -12.85 0.95 7.34
N ASN A 159 -13.94 1.57 6.90
CA ASN A 159 -15.24 0.93 6.87
C ASN A 159 -15.32 -0.14 5.78
N GLU A 160 -14.68 0.06 4.62
CA GLU A 160 -14.53 -0.99 3.59
C GLU A 160 -13.79 -2.21 4.16
N VAL A 161 -12.67 -2.00 4.86
CA VAL A 161 -11.93 -3.09 5.51
C VAL A 161 -12.79 -3.79 6.57
N CYS A 162 -13.53 -3.04 7.39
CA CYS A 162 -14.43 -3.64 8.39
C CYS A 162 -15.53 -4.49 7.73
N ASP A 163 -16.12 -4.01 6.64
CA ASP A 163 -17.14 -4.76 5.87
C ASP A 163 -16.55 -6.06 5.31
N GLU A 164 -15.33 -6.03 4.77
CA GLU A 164 -14.65 -7.22 4.26
C GLU A 164 -14.31 -8.24 5.35
N LEU A 165 -13.98 -7.77 6.55
CA LEU A 165 -13.64 -8.62 7.71
C LEU A 165 -14.86 -9.07 8.52
N GLY A 166 -16.07 -8.58 8.18
CA GLY A 166 -17.28 -8.84 8.95
C GLY A 166 -17.26 -8.21 10.35
N VAL A 167 -16.53 -7.10 10.53
CA VAL A 167 -16.48 -6.33 11.78
C VAL A 167 -17.68 -5.36 11.81
N PRO A 168 -18.52 -5.40 12.86
CA PRO A 168 -19.70 -4.55 12.97
C PRO A 168 -19.37 -3.06 13.19
#